data_AF-A0A6V8PJM0-F1
#
_entry.id   AF-A0A6V8PJM0-F1
#
_cell.length_a   1.000
_cell.length_b   1.000
_cell.length_c   1.000
_cell.angle_alpha   90.00
_cell.angle_beta   90.00
_cell.angle_gamma   90.00
#
_symmetry.space_group_name_H-M   'P 1'
#
loop_
_entity.id
_entity.type
_entity.pdbx_description
1 polymer ?
#
loop_
_entity_poly.entity_id
_entity_poly.type
_entity_poly.pdbx_seq_one_letter_code
_entity_poly.pdbx_strand_id
1 'polypeptide(L)'
;NISLDSLGPQLLRTMTGGRLEDALKGLHWAQERGLKPIKINVVVLAGINDDLEPFARMSMEEEVYIRFIEYMPLESANLATGDSMRGLSYQEMLEKLSSCGSLRPGIQMIALIRSTMSLLIKGSPPVSLILDIPTSTAQRTSRRISS
;
A
#
# COMPACT_ATOMS: atom_id res chain seq x y z
N ASN A 1 -10.20 -4.42 7.46
CA ASN A 1 -9.35 -4.34 6.25
C ASN A 1 -10.25 -4.15 5.05
N ILE A 2 -9.91 -3.20 4.19
CA ILE A 2 -10.59 -2.92 2.92
C ILE A 2 -9.53 -3.09 1.84
N SER A 3 -9.80 -3.84 0.78
CA SER A 3 -8.93 -3.88 -0.40
C SER A 3 -9.40 -2.83 -1.39
N LEU A 4 -8.50 -1.96 -1.84
CA LEU A 4 -8.82 -0.86 -2.73
C LEU A 4 -7.62 -0.53 -3.60
N ASP A 5 -7.49 -1.20 -4.75
CA ASP A 5 -6.30 -1.08 -5.60
C ASP A 5 -6.27 0.19 -6.44
N SER A 6 -7.34 0.98 -6.49
CA SER A 6 -7.35 2.28 -7.18
C SER A 6 -8.44 3.20 -6.62
N LEU A 7 -8.12 4.51 -6.54
CA LEU A 7 -9.08 5.59 -6.31
C LEU A 7 -9.72 6.12 -7.61
N GLY A 8 -9.31 5.59 -8.77
CA GLY A 8 -9.97 5.84 -10.05
C GLY A 8 -11.08 4.81 -10.28
N PRO A 9 -12.37 5.19 -10.36
CA PRO A 9 -13.47 4.23 -10.49
C PRO A 9 -13.34 3.28 -11.68
N GLN A 10 -12.90 3.80 -12.84
CA GLN A 10 -12.73 3.00 -14.06
C GLN A 10 -11.58 1.99 -13.94
N LEU A 11 -10.46 2.42 -13.35
CA LEU A 11 -9.30 1.57 -13.17
C LEU A 11 -9.59 0.47 -12.14
N LEU A 12 -10.21 0.82 -11.01
CA LEU A 12 -10.64 -0.15 -9.99
C LEU A 12 -11.58 -1.20 -10.58
N ARG A 13 -12.57 -0.76 -11.38
CA ARG A 13 -13.52 -1.65 -12.05
C ARG A 13 -12.81 -2.61 -13.02
N THR A 14 -11.83 -2.10 -13.77
CA THR A 14 -11.03 -2.91 -14.70
C THR A 14 -10.17 -3.94 -13.97
N MET A 15 -9.52 -3.55 -12.88
CA MET A 15 -8.59 -4.43 -12.14
C MET A 15 -9.29 -5.50 -11.31
N THR A 16 -10.41 -5.15 -10.67
CA THR A 16 -11.03 -5.99 -9.63
C THR A 16 -12.48 -6.37 -9.91
N GLY A 17 -13.13 -5.73 -10.89
CA GLY A 17 -14.59 -5.77 -11.05
C GLY A 17 -15.35 -4.97 -9.99
N GLY A 18 -14.66 -4.38 -9.01
CA GLY A 18 -15.24 -3.63 -7.90
C GLY A 18 -15.72 -2.23 -8.26
N ARG A 19 -16.38 -1.58 -7.30
CA ARG A 19 -16.87 -0.20 -7.40
C ARG A 19 -16.31 0.64 -6.27
N LEU A 20 -15.79 1.81 -6.61
CA LEU A 20 -15.17 2.69 -5.62
C LEU A 20 -16.19 3.13 -4.56
N GLU A 21 -17.41 3.43 -5.00
CA GLU A 21 -18.49 3.85 -4.10
C GLU A 21 -18.79 2.80 -3.02
N ASP A 22 -18.69 1.51 -3.33
CA ASP A 22 -19.00 0.45 -2.37
C ASP A 22 -17.88 0.30 -1.34
N ALA A 23 -16.61 0.45 -1.76
CA ALA A 23 -15.47 0.50 -0.85
C ALA A 23 -15.53 1.72 0.09
N LEU A 24 -15.85 2.91 -0.43
CA LEU A 24 -15.98 4.14 0.37
C LEU A 24 -17.18 4.08 1.32
N LYS A 25 -18.31 3.51 0.90
CA LYS A 25 -19.44 3.24 1.81
C LYS A 25 -19.03 2.32 2.95
N GLY A 26 -18.30 1.26 2.67
CA GLY A 26 -17.78 0.34 3.68
C GLY A 26 -16.81 1.02 4.65
N LEU A 27 -15.97 1.92 4.15
CA LEU A 27 -15.09 2.77 4.95
C LEU A 27 -15.88 3.65 5.92
N HIS A 28 -16.82 4.46 5.41
CA HIS A 28 -17.59 5.38 6.25
C HIS A 28 -18.44 4.63 7.28
N TRP A 29 -19.08 3.53 6.88
CA TRP A 29 -19.86 2.67 7.78
C TRP A 29 -19.02 2.12 8.95
N ALA A 30 -17.74 1.80 8.69
CA ALA A 30 -16.82 1.33 9.70
C ALA A 30 -16.34 2.47 10.63
N GLN A 31 -16.08 3.66 10.08
CA GLN A 31 -15.76 4.86 10.86
C GLN A 31 -16.91 5.23 11.81
N GLU A 32 -18.15 5.25 11.32
CA GLU A 32 -19.36 5.54 12.11
C GLU A 32 -19.53 4.59 13.30
N ARG A 33 -19.04 3.35 13.18
CA ARG A 33 -19.06 2.34 14.25
C ARG A 33 -17.86 2.39 15.18
N GLY A 34 -16.96 3.35 14.99
CA GLY A 34 -15.74 3.47 15.77
C GLY A 34 -14.74 2.33 15.54
N LEU A 35 -14.84 1.62 14.40
CA LEU A 35 -13.90 0.56 14.07
C LEU A 35 -12.56 1.19 13.67
N LYS A 36 -11.66 1.39 14.63
CA LYS A 36 -10.31 1.93 14.40
C LYS A 36 -9.23 0.95 14.90
N PRO A 37 -8.07 0.85 14.23
CA PRO A 37 -7.72 1.52 12.97
C PRO A 37 -8.32 0.80 11.75
N ILE A 38 -8.78 1.57 10.76
CA ILE A 38 -9.16 1.02 9.44
C ILE A 38 -7.90 0.93 8.58
N LYS A 39 -7.70 -0.24 7.97
CA LYS A 39 -6.58 -0.51 7.07
C LYS A 39 -7.09 -0.73 5.66
N ILE A 40 -6.50 -0.02 4.72
CA ILE A 40 -6.72 -0.16 3.28
C ILE A 40 -5.49 -0.84 2.68
N ASN A 41 -5.71 -1.92 1.94
CA ASN A 41 -4.66 -2.64 1.21
C ASN A 41 -4.72 -2.25 -0.26
N VAL A 42 -3.55 -1.95 -0.83
CA VAL A 42 -3.37 -1.53 -2.22
C VAL A 42 -2.25 -2.39 -2.81
N VAL A 43 -2.59 -3.32 -3.71
CA VAL A 43 -1.60 -4.07 -4.47
C VAL A 43 -1.14 -3.20 -5.64
N VAL A 44 0.14 -2.88 -5.71
CA VAL A 44 0.66 -1.90 -6.68
C VAL A 44 1.35 -2.60 -7.85
N LEU A 45 0.84 -2.32 -9.05
CA LEU A 45 1.35 -2.71 -10.34
C LEU A 45 1.98 -1.51 -11.04
N ALA A 46 3.21 -1.67 -11.50
CA ALA A 46 3.96 -0.63 -12.18
C ALA A 46 3.29 -0.23 -13.50
N GLY A 47 3.15 1.08 -13.74
CA GLY A 47 2.50 1.64 -14.92
C GLY A 47 0.98 1.45 -14.99
N ILE A 48 0.35 0.87 -13.96
CA ILE A 48 -1.10 0.62 -13.93
C ILE A 48 -1.76 1.46 -12.84
N ASN A 49 -1.44 1.22 -11.58
CA ASN A 49 -1.99 1.92 -10.41
C ASN A 49 -0.88 2.46 -9.49
N ASP A 50 0.23 2.86 -10.10
CA ASP A 50 1.41 3.35 -9.39
C ASP A 50 1.39 4.87 -9.14
N ASP A 51 0.23 5.52 -9.25
CA ASP A 51 -0.01 6.87 -8.73
C ASP A 51 -0.44 6.78 -7.26
N LEU A 52 0.54 6.91 -6.36
CA LEU A 52 0.38 6.63 -4.93
C LEU A 52 -0.01 7.87 -4.11
N GLU A 53 0.17 9.08 -4.66
CA GLU A 53 -0.10 10.33 -3.96
C GLU A 53 -1.57 10.44 -3.48
N PRO A 54 -2.59 10.09 -4.31
CA PRO A 54 -3.98 10.17 -3.87
C PRO A 54 -4.26 9.32 -2.62
N PHE A 55 -3.63 8.15 -2.51
CA PHE A 55 -3.76 7.30 -1.32
C PHE A 55 -3.03 7.89 -0.10
N ALA A 56 -1.84 8.48 -0.31
CA ALA A 56 -1.15 9.19 0.76
C ALA A 56 -2.01 10.35 1.30
N ARG A 57 -2.70 11.09 0.42
CA ARG A 57 -3.65 12.13 0.79
C ARG A 57 -4.86 11.59 1.55
N MET A 58 -5.48 10.53 1.04
CA MET A 58 -6.60 9.84 1.68
C MET A 58 -6.26 9.40 3.11
N SER A 59 -5.03 8.94 3.35
CA SER A 59 -4.59 8.54 4.70
C SER A 59 -4.69 9.68 5.74
N MET A 60 -4.53 10.93 5.31
CA MET A 60 -4.67 12.12 6.15
C MET A 60 -6.12 12.55 6.31
N GLU A 61 -6.86 12.57 5.21
CA GLU A 61 -8.24 13.06 5.17
C GLU A 61 -9.21 12.14 5.89
N GLU A 62 -9.02 10.82 5.78
CA GLU A 62 -9.95 9.80 6.27
C GLU A 62 -9.49 9.10 7.57
N GLU A 63 -8.34 9.49 8.12
CA GLU A 63 -7.69 8.83 9.27
C GLU A 63 -7.51 7.31 9.09
N VAL A 64 -7.11 6.88 7.88
CA VAL A 64 -6.94 5.47 7.52
C VAL A 64 -5.46 5.09 7.37
N TYR A 65 -5.17 3.81 7.59
CA TYR A 65 -3.85 3.23 7.36
C TYR A 65 -3.80 2.65 5.95
N ILE A 66 -2.90 3.12 5.10
CA ILE A 66 -2.72 2.55 3.75
C ILE A 66 -1.55 1.57 3.76
N ARG A 67 -1.77 0.39 3.19
CA ARG A 67 -0.78 -0.65 2.96
C ARG A 67 -0.50 -0.77 1.47
N PHE A 68 0.63 -0.27 1.01
CA PHE A 68 1.09 -0.60 -0.33
C PHE A 68 1.79 -1.95 -0.31
N ILE A 69 1.37 -2.82 -1.22
CA ILE A 69 1.79 -4.21 -1.31
C ILE A 69 2.41 -4.40 -2.69
N GLU A 70 3.67 -4.84 -2.72
CA GLU A 70 4.34 -5.22 -3.96
C GLU A 70 3.68 -6.47 -4.54
N TYR A 71 3.19 -6.39 -5.79
CA TYR A 71 2.64 -7.55 -6.48
C TYR A 71 3.74 -8.56 -6.80
N MET A 72 3.52 -9.82 -6.40
CA MET A 72 4.39 -10.94 -6.74
C MET A 72 3.59 -11.99 -7.52
N PRO A 73 3.88 -12.19 -8.82
CA PRO A 73 3.28 -13.30 -9.53
C PRO A 73 3.80 -14.63 -8.98
N LEU A 74 2.93 -15.64 -8.91
CA LEU A 74 3.36 -17.00 -8.63
C LEU A 74 4.18 -17.53 -9.82
N GLU A 75 5.27 -18.26 -9.54
CA GLU A 75 6.13 -18.83 -10.59
C GLU A 75 5.34 -19.70 -11.59
N SER A 76 4.25 -20.33 -11.16
CA SER A 76 3.35 -21.10 -12.01
C SER A 76 2.37 -20.26 -12.85
N ALA A 77 2.07 -19.02 -12.45
CA ALA A 77 1.21 -18.11 -13.20
C ALA A 77 1.95 -17.51 -14.39
N ASN A 78 3.22 -17.13 -14.21
CA ASN A 78 4.06 -16.55 -15.28
C ASN A 78 4.23 -17.45 -16.50
N LEU A 79 4.25 -18.78 -16.30
CA LEU A 79 4.43 -19.75 -17.39
C LEU A 79 3.16 -19.97 -18.23
N ALA A 80 1.99 -19.69 -17.68
CA ALA A 80 0.71 -20.00 -18.32
C ALA A 80 0.11 -18.81 -19.10
N THR A 81 0.41 -17.57 -18.72
CA THR A 81 -0.30 -16.39 -19.25
C THR A 81 0.58 -15.37 -19.97
N GLY A 82 1.92 -15.53 -19.99
CA GLY A 82 2.80 -14.50 -20.55
C GLY A 82 2.63 -13.14 -19.85
N ASP A 83 2.24 -13.19 -18.56
CA ASP A 83 1.78 -12.03 -17.83
C ASP A 83 2.92 -11.02 -17.70
N SER A 84 2.76 -9.88 -18.38
CA SER A 84 3.74 -8.79 -18.40
C SER A 84 3.58 -7.86 -17.20
N MET A 85 2.65 -8.17 -16.28
CA MET A 85 2.39 -7.37 -15.10
C MET A 85 3.56 -7.45 -14.12
N ARG A 86 4.15 -6.28 -13.85
CA ARG A 86 5.25 -6.11 -12.91
C ARG A 86 4.73 -5.41 -11.65
N GLY A 87 5.04 -5.95 -10.48
CA GLY A 87 4.85 -5.22 -9.22
C GLY A 87 5.75 -3.99 -9.14
N LEU A 88 5.21 -2.90 -8.61
CA LEU A 88 6.05 -1.75 -8.27
C LEU A 88 6.85 -2.09 -7.01
N SER A 89 8.18 -1.96 -7.06
CA SER A 89 9.03 -2.35 -5.94
C SER A 89 8.92 -1.38 -4.77
N TYR A 90 9.30 -1.83 -3.57
CA TYR A 90 9.42 -0.96 -2.39
C TYR A 90 10.22 0.34 -2.65
N GLN A 91 11.35 0.24 -3.37
CA GLN A 91 12.20 1.40 -3.64
C GLN A 91 11.49 2.42 -4.53
N GLU A 92 10.83 1.94 -5.59
CA GLU A 92 10.04 2.80 -6.49
C GLU A 92 8.83 3.42 -5.76
N MET A 93 8.14 2.65 -4.90
CA MET A 93 7.08 3.20 -4.05
C MET A 93 7.61 4.31 -3.15
N LEU A 94 8.77 4.11 -2.53
CA LEU A 94 9.40 5.08 -1.65
C LEU A 94 9.77 6.36 -2.41
N GLU A 95 10.37 6.25 -3.60
CA GLU A 95 10.70 7.38 -4.46
C GLU A 95 9.46 8.19 -4.82
N LYS A 96 8.38 7.52 -5.25
CA LYS A 96 7.11 8.17 -5.57
C LYS A 96 6.45 8.84 -4.37
N LEU A 97 6.54 8.27 -3.18
CA LEU A 97 5.98 8.86 -1.96
C LEU A 97 6.86 9.96 -1.37
N SER A 98 8.16 9.96 -1.67
CA SER A 98 9.12 10.97 -1.19
C SER A 98 8.84 12.34 -1.77
N SER A 99 8.27 12.40 -2.98
CA SER A 99 7.84 13.67 -3.60
C SER A 99 6.66 14.31 -2.86
N CYS A 100 5.90 13.54 -2.10
CA CYS A 100 4.67 13.99 -1.43
C CYS A 100 4.93 14.64 -0.06
N GLY A 101 6.13 14.49 0.51
CA GLY A 101 6.49 15.08 1.80
C GLY A 101 7.59 14.33 2.55
N SER A 102 7.94 14.83 3.75
CA SER A 102 8.96 14.20 4.58
C SER A 102 8.49 12.86 5.16
N LEU A 103 9.02 11.78 4.61
CA LEU A 103 8.87 10.42 5.11
C LEU A 103 9.77 10.19 6.34
N ARG A 104 9.25 9.67 7.45
CA ARG A 104 10.03 9.22 8.60
C ARG A 104 9.84 7.72 8.83
N PRO A 105 10.89 6.94 9.08
CA PRO A 105 10.75 5.55 9.50
C PRO A 105 9.86 5.45 10.74
N GLY A 106 8.77 4.70 10.66
CA GLY A 106 7.89 4.40 11.77
C GLY A 106 8.23 3.04 12.36
N ILE A 107 8.61 2.98 13.64
CA ILE A 107 8.77 1.72 14.36
C ILE A 107 7.39 1.33 14.92
N GLN A 108 6.66 0.43 14.26
CA GLN A 108 5.54 -0.27 14.90
C GLN A 108 6.04 -1.56 15.53
N MET A 109 6.02 -1.57 16.86
CA MET A 109 6.50 -2.63 17.73
C MET A 109 5.47 -3.76 17.81
N ILE A 110 5.24 -4.47 16.71
CA ILE A 110 4.58 -5.79 16.73
C ILE A 110 5.41 -6.73 15.86
N ALA A 111 6.43 -7.31 16.47
CA ALA A 111 7.13 -8.45 15.93
C ALA A 111 6.29 -9.71 16.16
N LEU A 112 5.62 -10.23 15.12
CA LEU A 112 5.48 -11.67 14.88
C LEU A 112 4.86 -11.91 13.48
N ILE A 113 5.68 -12.47 12.58
CA ILE A 113 5.36 -13.01 11.25
C ILE A 113 5.14 -11.95 10.13
N ARG A 114 6.16 -11.86 9.24
CA ARG A 114 6.33 -11.02 8.02
C ARG A 114 6.88 -9.60 8.23
N SER A 115 8.02 -9.36 7.57
CA SER A 115 8.88 -8.16 7.62
C SER A 115 8.18 -6.88 7.17
N THR A 116 7.42 -6.25 8.06
CA THR A 116 6.75 -4.96 7.79
C THR A 116 7.68 -3.79 8.13
N MET A 117 7.98 -2.89 7.19
CA MET A 117 8.56 -1.58 7.50
C MET A 117 7.50 -0.50 7.32
N SER A 118 7.23 0.27 8.38
CA SER A 118 6.23 1.34 8.35
C SER A 118 6.91 2.70 8.16
N LEU A 119 6.24 3.62 7.49
CA LEU A 119 6.74 4.94 7.19
C LEU A 119 5.67 5.98 7.53
N LEU A 120 5.99 6.88 8.45
CA LEU A 120 5.11 7.94 8.91
C LEU A 120 5.46 9.24 8.18
N ILE A 121 4.53 9.80 7.40
CA ILE A 121 4.68 11.15 6.82
C ILE A 121 4.15 12.17 7.82
N LYS A 122 4.86 13.29 8.04
CA LYS A 122 4.39 14.33 8.96
C LYS A 122 3.32 15.21 8.27
N GLY A 123 2.06 14.97 8.63
CA GLY A 123 0.92 15.88 8.60
C GLY A 123 0.06 15.54 9.81
N SER A 124 -0.65 16.49 10.43
CA SER A 124 -1.67 16.16 11.44
C SER A 124 -3.00 15.94 10.71
N PRO A 125 -3.69 14.80 10.84
CA PRO A 125 -3.37 13.61 11.66
C PRO A 125 -2.30 12.68 11.03
N PRO A 126 -1.61 11.84 11.84
CA PRO A 126 -0.41 11.11 11.41
C PRO A 126 -0.67 10.16 10.25
N VAL A 127 -0.01 10.43 9.11
CA VAL A 127 0.02 9.55 7.95
C VAL A 127 0.61 8.21 8.35
N SER A 128 -0.17 7.15 8.22
CA SER A 128 0.26 5.80 8.53
C SER A 128 0.34 4.95 7.27
N LEU A 129 1.37 5.21 6.47
CA LEU A 129 1.71 4.36 5.33
C LEU A 129 2.52 3.16 5.83
N ILE A 130 2.05 1.99 5.49
CA ILE A 130 2.74 0.74 5.75
C ILE A 130 3.18 0.20 4.40
N LEU A 131 4.48 0.02 4.22
CA LEU A 131 5.00 -0.64 3.04
C LEU A 131 5.26 -2.09 3.42
N ASP A 132 4.45 -2.99 2.89
CA ASP A 132 4.63 -4.42 3.15
C ASP A 132 5.75 -4.93 2.24
N ILE A 133 6.89 -5.27 2.85
CA ILE A 133 8.07 -5.74 2.13
C ILE A 133 8.06 -7.28 2.15
N PRO A 134 8.14 -7.96 0.99
CA PRO A 134 8.33 -9.40 0.99
C PRO A 134 9.64 -9.78 1.68
N THR A 135 9.66 -10.91 2.37
CA THR A 135 10.79 -11.37 3.20
C THR A 135 12.12 -11.43 2.43
N SER A 136 12.09 -11.73 1.13
CA SER A 136 13.26 -11.76 0.24
C SER A 136 13.90 -10.38 0.04
N THR A 137 13.09 -9.32 -0.10
CA THR A 137 13.55 -7.94 -0.22
C THR A 137 14.03 -7.41 1.13
N ALA A 138 13.34 -7.76 2.23
CA ALA A 138 13.72 -7.38 3.58
C ALA A 138 15.12 -7.89 4.01
N GLN A 139 15.52 -9.09 3.55
CA GLN A 139 16.87 -9.63 3.77
C GLN A 139 17.96 -8.88 2.99
N ARG A 140 17.61 -8.24 1.87
CA ARG A 140 18.53 -7.44 1.04
C ARG A 140 18.73 -6.04 1.60
N THR A 141 17.67 -5.40 2.09
CA THR A 141 17.75 -4.08 2.73
C THR A 141 18.46 -4.13 4.08
N SER A 142 18.29 -5.19 4.89
CA SER A 142 19.00 -5.31 6.17
C SER A 142 20.52 -5.38 6.02
N ARG A 143 21.02 -6.04 4.97
CA ARG A 143 22.47 -6.13 4.67
C ARG A 143 23.10 -4.81 4.23
N ARG A 144 22.30 -3.89 3.67
CA ARG A 144 22.78 -2.60 3.15
C ARG A 144 22.84 -1.49 4.20
N ILE A 145 22.14 -1.66 5.33
CA ILE A 145 22.13 -0.72 6.45
C ILE A 145 23.24 -1.06 7.47
N SER A 146 23.73 -2.31 7.46
CA SER A 146 24.83 -2.81 8.30
C SER A 146 26.23 -2.62 7.67
N SER A 147 26.35 -1.87 6.59
CA SER A 147 27.60 -1.55 5.86
C SER A 147 27.75 -0.05 5.72
#